data_AF-A0A662W8M1-F1
#
_entry.id   AF-A0A662W8M1-F1
#
_cell.length_a   1.000
_cell.length_b   1.000
_cell.length_c   1.000
_cell.angle_alpha   90.00
_cell.angle_beta   90.00
_cell.angle_gamma   90.00
#
_symmetry.space_group_name_H-M   'P 1'
#
loop_
_entity.id
_entity.type
_entity.pdbx_description
1 polymer ?
#
loop_
_entity_poly.entity_id
_entity_poly.type
_entity_poly.pdbx_seq_one_letter_code
_entity_poly.pdbx_strand_id
1 'polypeptide(L)'
;MTSRDTWKKFERKVAKKLGGVRTPLSGSHSRHTSGDVIHDRFYVECKYRSRFAVASIFDEVKKKAKMEGKIPILVLKQRNRRGELVVLDLDDFVRLAVSKKISKKLKNNEK
;
A
#
# COMPACT_ATOMS: atom_id res chain seq x y z
N MET A 1 -5.32 11.58 -24.03
CA MET A 1 -6.21 12.05 -22.96
C MET A 1 -6.35 10.96 -21.89
N THR A 2 -5.73 11.11 -20.71
CA THR A 2 -6.00 10.21 -19.58
C THR A 2 -7.26 10.72 -18.90
N SER A 3 -8.37 9.98 -18.94
CA SER A 3 -9.59 10.42 -18.25
C SER A 3 -9.26 10.75 -16.80
N ARG A 4 -9.79 11.87 -16.28
CA ARG A 4 -9.51 12.41 -14.94
C ARG A 4 -9.72 11.38 -13.80
N ASP A 5 -10.44 10.29 -14.10
CA ASP A 5 -10.81 9.23 -13.18
C ASP A 5 -9.92 7.99 -13.21
N THR A 6 -8.96 7.87 -14.12
CA THR A 6 -8.16 6.63 -14.26
C THR A 6 -7.38 6.30 -12.98
N TRP A 7 -6.75 7.31 -12.36
CA TRP A 7 -6.02 7.13 -11.10
C TRP A 7 -6.96 6.89 -9.91
N LYS A 8 -8.11 7.60 -9.84
CA LYS A 8 -9.14 7.35 -8.81
C LYS A 8 -9.73 5.94 -8.89
N LYS A 9 -9.94 5.41 -10.10
CA LYS A 9 -10.38 4.02 -10.32
C LYS A 9 -9.32 3.03 -9.84
N PHE A 10 -8.05 3.32 -10.08
CA PHE A 10 -6.94 2.52 -9.58
C PHE A 10 -6.90 2.51 -8.03
N GLU A 11 -6.99 3.66 -7.38
CA GLU A 11 -7.03 3.71 -5.90
C GLU A 11 -8.23 2.95 -5.33
N ARG A 12 -9.43 3.11 -5.90
CA ARG A 12 -10.61 2.34 -5.49
C ARG A 12 -10.39 0.83 -5.63
N LYS A 13 -9.73 0.40 -6.69
CA LYS A 13 -9.39 -1.02 -6.90
C LYS A 13 -8.40 -1.51 -5.83
N VAL A 14 -7.39 -0.71 -5.50
CA VAL A 14 -6.41 -1.03 -4.45
C VAL A 14 -7.11 -1.11 -3.09
N ALA A 15 -7.90 -0.11 -2.73
CA ALA A 15 -8.68 -0.09 -1.50
C ALA A 15 -9.55 -1.35 -1.35
N LYS A 16 -10.32 -1.69 -2.39
CA LYS A 16 -11.15 -2.91 -2.40
C LYS A 16 -10.32 -4.18 -2.21
N LYS A 17 -9.17 -4.31 -2.88
CA LYS A 17 -8.30 -5.49 -2.77
C LYS A 17 -7.66 -5.63 -1.38
N LEU A 18 -7.35 -4.51 -0.74
CA LEU A 18 -6.74 -4.48 0.60
C LEU A 18 -7.78 -4.52 1.72
N GLY A 19 -9.07 -4.41 1.42
CA GLY A 19 -10.13 -4.30 2.44
C GLY A 19 -10.18 -2.94 3.14
N GLY A 20 -9.65 -1.90 2.50
CA GLY A 20 -9.67 -0.52 3.01
C GLY A 20 -10.66 0.38 2.27
N VAL A 21 -10.65 1.67 2.61
CA VAL A 21 -11.46 2.71 1.97
C VAL A 21 -10.55 3.76 1.35
N ARG A 22 -10.88 4.23 0.14
CA ARG A 22 -10.09 5.31 -0.50
C ARG A 22 -10.22 6.59 0.31
N THR A 23 -9.10 7.24 0.60
CA THR A 23 -9.10 8.52 1.33
C THR A 23 -9.84 9.61 0.53
N PRO A 24 -10.93 10.20 1.07
CA PRO A 24 -11.58 11.35 0.44
C PRO A 24 -10.62 12.54 0.47
N LEU A 25 -10.59 13.33 -0.62
CA LEU A 25 -9.64 14.46 -0.76
C LEU A 25 -8.18 14.06 -0.50
N SER A 26 -7.76 12.91 -1.03
CA SER A 26 -6.41 12.34 -0.83
C SER A 26 -5.29 13.37 -1.06
N GLY A 27 -4.29 13.34 -0.17
CA GLY A 27 -3.25 14.37 0.01
C GLY A 27 -3.18 14.87 1.46
N SER A 28 -2.39 15.92 1.73
CA SER A 28 -2.15 16.47 3.08
C SER A 28 -3.38 17.09 3.77
N HIS A 29 -4.55 17.09 3.13
CA HIS A 29 -5.80 17.68 3.65
C HIS A 29 -6.74 16.66 4.31
N SER A 30 -6.41 15.37 4.25
CA SER A 30 -7.18 14.34 4.95
C SER A 30 -6.81 14.31 6.44
N ARG A 31 -7.83 14.33 7.31
CA ARG A 31 -7.66 14.25 8.78
C ARG A 31 -7.47 12.81 9.30
N HIS A 32 -7.52 11.80 8.43
CA HIS A 32 -7.46 10.38 8.83
C HIS A 32 -6.10 9.72 8.52
N THR A 33 -5.55 10.02 7.34
CA THR A 33 -4.25 9.55 6.86
C THR A 33 -3.85 10.42 5.68
N SER A 34 -2.54 10.64 5.52
CA SER A 34 -1.99 11.29 4.34
C SER A 34 -1.87 10.35 3.13
N GLY A 35 -2.11 9.05 3.31
CA GLY A 35 -2.08 8.04 2.24
C GLY A 35 -3.37 7.99 1.42
N ASP A 36 -3.34 7.25 0.31
CA ASP A 36 -4.43 7.14 -0.67
C ASP A 36 -5.53 6.15 -0.25
N VAL A 37 -5.20 5.24 0.68
CA VAL A 37 -6.16 4.27 1.24
C VAL A 37 -6.07 4.29 2.77
N ILE A 38 -7.22 4.47 3.39
CA ILE A 38 -7.44 4.28 4.83
C ILE A 38 -7.43 2.78 5.09
N HIS A 39 -6.43 2.35 5.87
CA HIS A 39 -6.25 0.97 6.31
C HIS A 39 -5.61 0.95 7.70
N ASP A 40 -5.99 -0.03 8.53
CA ASP A 40 -5.57 -0.09 9.94
C ASP A 40 -4.07 -0.35 10.08
N ARG A 41 -3.55 -1.28 9.28
CA ARG A 41 -2.16 -1.76 9.36
C ARG A 41 -1.17 -1.10 8.38
N PHE A 42 -1.65 -0.59 7.26
CA PHE A 42 -0.81 -0.20 6.12
C PHE A 42 -0.95 1.29 5.84
N TYR A 43 0.18 1.93 5.58
CA TYR A 43 0.21 3.22 4.91
C TYR A 43 0.31 2.96 3.42
N VAL A 44 -0.71 3.36 2.66
CA VAL A 44 -0.84 2.98 1.25
C VAL A 44 -0.71 4.19 0.36
N GLU A 45 0.32 4.21 -0.49
CA GLU A 45 0.49 5.19 -1.55
C GLU A 45 0.30 4.51 -2.92
N CYS A 46 -0.45 5.14 -3.81
CA CYS A 46 -0.78 4.64 -5.14
C CYS A 46 -0.16 5.53 -6.22
N LYS A 47 0.67 4.94 -7.11
CA LYS A 47 1.19 5.67 -8.29
C LYS A 47 0.78 5.00 -9.60
N TYR A 48 0.07 5.77 -10.43
CA TYR A 48 -0.25 5.41 -11.82
C TYR A 48 0.57 6.26 -12.79
N ARG A 49 1.58 5.70 -13.45
CA ARG A 49 2.47 6.41 -14.40
C ARG A 49 3.01 5.47 -15.48
N SER A 50 3.69 6.00 -16.49
CA SER A 50 4.42 5.21 -17.50
C SER A 50 5.80 4.73 -17.00
N ARG A 51 6.44 5.53 -16.15
CA ARG A 51 7.78 5.30 -15.55
C ARG A 51 7.75 5.72 -14.08
N PHE A 52 8.65 5.13 -13.27
CA PHE A 52 8.72 5.35 -11.83
C PHE A 52 10.17 5.42 -11.36
N ALA A 53 10.46 6.36 -10.46
CA ALA A 53 11.68 6.35 -9.65
C ALA A 53 11.39 5.62 -8.33
N VAL A 54 11.31 4.28 -8.40
CA VAL A 54 10.68 3.46 -7.34
C VAL A 54 11.34 3.66 -5.98
N ALA A 55 12.67 3.63 -5.89
CA ALA A 55 13.40 3.77 -4.64
C ALA A 55 13.10 5.11 -3.94
N SER A 56 13.28 6.23 -4.64
CA SER A 56 13.04 7.56 -4.08
C SER A 56 11.58 7.77 -3.66
N ILE A 57 10.62 7.31 -4.47
CA ILE A 57 9.20 7.37 -4.10
C ILE A 57 8.95 6.53 -2.85
N PHE A 58 9.52 5.33 -2.77
CA PHE A 58 9.33 4.46 -1.63
C PHE A 58 9.96 5.02 -0.34
N ASP A 59 11.10 5.71 -0.43
CA ASP A 59 11.70 6.41 0.71
C ASP A 59 10.79 7.50 1.29
N GLU A 60 10.07 8.25 0.45
CA GLU A 60 9.05 9.20 0.90
C GLU A 60 7.87 8.48 1.60
N VAL A 61 7.41 7.37 1.03
CA VAL A 61 6.34 6.55 1.60
C VAL A 61 6.74 6.03 2.98
N LYS A 62 7.97 5.54 3.15
CA LYS A 62 8.51 5.10 4.44
C LYS A 62 8.48 6.22 5.49
N LYS A 63 8.90 7.44 5.12
CA LYS A 63 8.87 8.59 6.03
C LYS A 63 7.44 8.89 6.51
N LYS A 64 6.47 8.92 5.60
CA LYS A 64 5.06 9.17 5.94
C LYS A 64 4.45 8.05 6.77
N ALA A 65 4.69 6.80 6.39
CA ALA A 65 4.22 5.63 7.12
C ALA A 65 4.76 5.59 8.56
N LYS A 66 6.02 5.98 8.76
CA LYS A 66 6.64 6.08 10.08
C LYS A 66 5.94 7.12 10.97
N MET A 67 5.55 8.27 10.42
CA MET A 67 4.79 9.29 11.17
C MET A 67 3.41 8.79 11.61
N GLU A 68 2.81 7.88 10.85
CA GLU A 68 1.51 7.28 11.17
C GLU A 68 1.62 5.94 11.92
N GLY A 69 2.84 5.44 12.20
CA GLY A 69 3.05 4.16 12.88
C GLY A 69 2.58 2.93 12.07
N LYS A 70 2.55 3.01 10.74
CA LYS A 70 2.02 1.97 9.85
C LYS A 70 3.10 1.33 8.98
N ILE A 71 2.80 0.15 8.42
CA ILE A 71 3.68 -0.54 7.47
C ILE A 71 3.59 0.16 6.09
N PRO A 72 4.70 0.64 5.52
CA PRO A 72 4.70 1.32 4.22
C PRO A 72 4.46 0.34 3.08
N ILE A 73 3.48 0.62 2.24
CA ILE A 73 3.32 -0.04 0.94
C ILE A 73 3.12 0.98 -0.17
N LEU A 74 3.86 0.80 -1.27
CA LEU A 74 3.72 1.57 -2.49
C LEU A 74 3.13 0.68 -3.58
N VAL A 75 1.94 1.02 -4.06
CA VAL A 75 1.26 0.26 -5.12
C VAL A 75 1.42 0.99 -6.45
N LEU A 76 2.04 0.29 -7.40
CA LEU A 76 2.37 0.83 -8.72
C LEU A 76 1.49 0.22 -9.80
N LYS A 77 0.92 1.08 -10.65
CA LYS A 77 0.26 0.67 -11.88
C LYS A 77 0.93 1.33 -13.08
N GLN A 78 1.69 0.54 -13.84
CA GLN A 78 2.29 1.02 -15.07
C GLN A 78 1.24 1.11 -16.20
N ARG A 79 1.22 2.22 -16.93
CA ARG A 79 0.33 2.40 -18.09
C ARG A 79 0.52 1.26 -19.09
N ASN A 80 -0.58 0.75 -19.63
CA ASN A 80 -0.64 -0.36 -20.60
C ASN A 80 -0.04 -1.69 -20.14
N ARG A 81 0.35 -1.83 -18.86
CA ARG A 81 0.81 -3.10 -18.30
C ARG A 81 -0.34 -3.82 -17.59
N ARG A 82 -0.38 -5.15 -17.68
CA ARG A 82 -1.30 -5.96 -16.88
C ARG A 82 -0.83 -6.03 -15.42
N GLY A 83 -1.78 -6.11 -14.50
CA GLY A 83 -1.49 -6.22 -13.06
C GLY A 83 -1.00 -4.94 -12.39
N GLU A 84 -0.73 -5.05 -11.10
CA GLU A 84 -0.23 -4.02 -10.20
C GLU A 84 0.99 -4.58 -9.45
N LEU A 85 1.97 -3.74 -9.12
CA LEU A 85 3.10 -4.12 -8.26
C LEU A 85 2.89 -3.54 -6.86
N VAL A 86 3.29 -4.28 -5.84
CA VAL A 86 3.37 -3.79 -4.46
C VAL A 86 4.84 -3.77 -4.08
N VAL A 87 5.31 -2.62 -3.62
CA VAL A 87 6.66 -2.40 -3.12
C VAL A 87 6.58 -2.22 -1.61
N LEU A 88 7.42 -2.96 -0.90
CA LEU A 88 7.60 -2.94 0.54
C LEU A 88 9.04 -3.41 0.86
N ASP A 89 9.54 -3.10 2.04
CA ASP A 89 10.84 -3.60 2.49
C ASP A 89 10.80 -5.13 2.66
N LEU A 90 11.95 -5.77 2.42
CA LEU A 90 12.07 -7.22 2.53
C LEU A 90 11.75 -7.69 3.96
N ASP A 91 12.19 -6.98 4.98
CA ASP A 91 11.93 -7.33 6.38
C ASP A 91 10.44 -7.28 6.72
N ASP A 92 9.72 -6.27 6.21
CA ASP A 92 8.28 -6.16 6.35
C ASP A 92 7.58 -7.32 5.62
N PHE A 93 8.04 -7.66 4.41
CA PHE A 93 7.54 -8.81 3.67
C PHE A 93 7.75 -10.12 4.44
N VAL A 94 8.96 -10.38 4.94
CA VAL A 94 9.29 -11.57 5.74
C VAL A 94 8.42 -11.61 6.99
N ARG A 95 8.30 -10.50 7.72
CA ARG A 95 7.45 -10.41 8.91
C ARG A 95 6.01 -10.77 8.58
N LEU A 96 5.45 -10.29 7.47
CA LEU A 96 4.06 -10.56 7.07
C LEU A 96 3.85 -11.98 6.52
N ALA A 97 4.79 -12.49 5.73
CA ALA A 97 4.69 -13.80 5.08
C ALA A 97 4.97 -14.96 6.06
N VAL A 98 5.93 -14.76 6.97
CA VAL A 98 6.38 -15.81 7.90
C VAL A 98 5.62 -15.77 9.23
N SER A 99 5.11 -14.61 9.67
CA SER A 99 4.27 -14.51 10.89
C SER A 99 3.14 -15.54 10.93
N LYS A 100 2.49 -15.82 9.79
CA LYS A 100 1.44 -16.85 9.69
C LYS A 100 1.94 -18.27 9.93
N LYS A 101 3.22 -18.58 9.63
CA LYS A 101 3.81 -19.91 9.89
C LYS A 101 4.06 -20.14 11.38
N ILE A 102 4.48 -19.11 12.11
CA ILE A 102 4.79 -19.23 13.55
C ILE A 102 3.49 -19.43 14.36
N SER A 103 2.43 -18.65 14.09
CA SER A 103 1.14 -18.82 14.78
C SER A 103 0.44 -20.16 14.47
N LYS A 104 0.67 -20.77 13.29
CA LYS A 104 0.19 -22.13 13.02
C LYS A 104 1.03 -23.21 13.73
N LYS A 105 2.34 -23.02 13.84
CA LYS A 105 3.24 -23.97 14.53
C LYS A 105 3.00 -24.00 16.04
N LEU A 106 2.74 -22.85 16.66
CA LEU A 106 2.39 -22.77 18.09
C LEU A 106 1.06 -23.47 18.38
N LYS A 107 0.02 -23.24 17.56
CA LYS A 107 -1.30 -23.90 17.72
C LYS A 107 -1.28 -25.42 17.49
N ASN A 108 -0.29 -25.94 16.79
CA ASN A 108 -0.15 -27.39 16.54
C ASN A 108 0.72 -28.10 17.58
N ASN A 109 1.46 -27.37 18.42
CA ASN A 109 2.26 -27.94 19.51
C ASN A 109 1.53 -27.90 20.87
N GLU A 110 0.35 -27.29 20.92
CA GLU A 110 -0.54 -27.23 22.11
C GLU A 110 -1.71 -28.23 22.01
N LYS A 111 -1.64 -29.21 21.10
CA LYS A 111 -2.60 -30.30 20.95
C LYS A 111 -1.95 -31.65 21.09
#